data_AF-A0A6A2WTD3-F1
#
_entry.id   AF-A0A6A2WTD3-F1
#
_cell.length_a   1.000
_cell.length_b   1.000
_cell.length_c   1.000
_cell.angle_alpha   90.00
_cell.angle_beta   90.00
_cell.angle_gamma   90.00
#
_symmetry.space_group_name_H-M   'P 1'
#
loop_
_entity.id
_entity.type
_entity.pdbx_description
1 polymer ?
#
loop_
_entity_poly.entity_id
_entity_poly.type
_entity_poly.pdbx_seq_one_letter_code
_entity_poly.pdbx_strand_id
1 'polypeptide(L)'
;MAERSPSQQRSPIPNPTVTTFLQRIQAHAPNSAQLPLFVTASILLIFTGVTVTVASLGFILLMPLILISSPIWFPVGSVMLIVLAGFFSACGFGVLSVAGLCWIYRYFRGMHPPGSDRVDYARSRIYDTASHVKDYAIEYGGYLQSKVKDAAPGA
;
A
#
# COMPACT_ATOMS: atom_id res chain seq x y z
N MET A 1 49.45 20.19 -59.64
CA MET A 1 49.35 19.61 -58.29
C MET A 1 48.27 20.37 -57.55
N ALA A 2 47.11 19.74 -57.34
CA ALA A 2 45.97 20.31 -56.64
C ALA A 2 45.61 19.37 -55.49
N GLU A 3 45.67 19.87 -54.25
CA GLU A 3 45.03 19.31 -53.05
C GLU A 3 44.92 20.47 -52.04
N ARG A 4 43.72 20.99 -51.79
CA ARG A 4 42.66 20.52 -50.86
C ARG A 4 42.95 20.86 -49.39
N SER A 5 42.00 21.62 -48.86
CA SER A 5 41.86 22.21 -47.52
C SER A 5 42.04 21.24 -46.35
N PRO A 6 42.11 21.80 -45.14
CA PRO A 6 41.20 21.33 -44.11
C PRO A 6 40.42 22.49 -43.49
N SER A 7 39.13 22.54 -43.83
CA SER A 7 38.10 23.20 -43.04
C SER A 7 38.02 22.50 -41.68
N GLN A 8 38.71 23.05 -40.69
CA GLN A 8 38.62 22.58 -39.32
C GLN A 8 37.30 23.02 -38.68
N GLN A 9 36.67 22.02 -38.06
CA GLN A 9 35.84 22.15 -36.86
C GLN A 9 34.42 22.72 -37.03
N ARG A 10 33.54 21.95 -37.66
CA ARG A 10 32.14 21.92 -37.20
C ARG A 10 32.02 20.85 -36.13
N SER A 11 31.99 21.27 -34.86
CA SER A 11 31.68 20.41 -33.73
C SER A 11 30.29 19.80 -33.92
N PRO A 12 30.11 18.47 -33.87
CA PRO A 12 28.79 17.88 -33.76
C PRO A 12 28.23 18.21 -32.36
N ILE A 13 27.15 18.98 -32.32
CA ILE A 13 26.33 19.14 -31.12
C ILE A 13 25.80 17.75 -30.75
N PRO A 14 26.17 17.16 -29.59
CA PRO A 14 25.59 15.90 -29.17
C PRO A 14 24.18 16.20 -28.65
N ASN A 15 23.16 15.63 -29.30
CA ASN A 15 21.78 15.65 -28.80
C ASN A 15 21.70 14.86 -27.47
N PRO A 16 21.50 15.50 -26.30
CA PRO A 16 21.50 14.83 -24.99
C PRO A 16 20.20 14.05 -24.71
N THR A 17 19.18 14.23 -25.56
CA THR A 17 17.84 13.71 -25.30
C THR A 17 17.69 12.24 -25.70
N VAL A 18 18.47 11.75 -26.68
CA VAL A 18 18.39 10.35 -27.12
C VAL A 18 19.19 9.41 -26.22
N THR A 19 20.28 9.91 -25.63
CA THR A 19 21.17 9.11 -24.78
C THR A 19 20.57 8.85 -23.41
N THR A 20 19.75 9.74 -22.87
CA THR A 20 19.12 9.57 -21.55
C THR A 20 18.08 8.46 -21.50
N PHE A 21 17.27 8.29 -22.55
CA PHE A 21 16.33 7.16 -22.63
C PHE A 21 17.05 5.83 -22.81
N LEU A 22 18.04 5.78 -23.71
CA LEU A 22 18.82 4.56 -23.89
C LEU A 22 19.62 4.24 -22.62
N GLN A 23 20.14 5.23 -21.92
CA GLN A 23 20.83 5.07 -20.64
C GLN A 23 19.89 4.64 -19.50
N ARG A 24 18.60 5.03 -19.52
CA ARG A 24 17.60 4.53 -18.55
C ARG A 24 17.22 3.06 -18.81
N ILE A 25 17.09 2.68 -20.08
CA ILE A 25 16.84 1.31 -20.51
C ILE A 25 18.08 0.45 -20.25
N GLN A 26 19.27 1.02 -20.43
CA GLN A 26 20.55 0.37 -20.21
C GLN A 26 20.95 0.34 -18.72
N ALA A 27 20.41 1.23 -17.88
CA ALA A 27 20.42 1.07 -16.43
C ALA A 27 19.47 -0.04 -15.95
N HIS A 28 18.47 -0.38 -16.76
CA HIS A 28 17.66 -1.60 -16.64
C HIS A 28 18.25 -2.78 -17.44
N ALA A 29 19.42 -2.61 -18.06
CA ALA A 29 20.14 -3.71 -18.70
C ALA A 29 20.92 -4.51 -17.64
N PRO A 30 21.00 -5.82 -17.85
CA PRO A 30 21.05 -6.81 -16.80
C PRO A 30 22.46 -6.92 -16.22
N ASN A 31 22.71 -6.18 -15.15
CA ASN A 31 23.99 -6.25 -14.46
C ASN A 31 24.06 -7.57 -13.68
N SER A 32 24.88 -8.52 -14.15
CA SER A 32 25.57 -9.67 -13.49
C SER A 32 24.86 -10.50 -12.38
N ALA A 33 24.08 -9.87 -11.50
CA ALA A 33 23.21 -10.50 -10.49
C ALA A 33 21.99 -11.24 -11.09
N GLN A 34 21.69 -11.07 -12.39
CA GLN A 34 20.55 -11.76 -13.00
C GLN A 34 20.81 -13.25 -13.27
N LEU A 35 22.06 -13.66 -13.45
CA LEU A 35 22.39 -15.08 -13.65
C LEU A 35 22.03 -15.93 -12.40
N PRO A 36 22.47 -15.59 -11.17
CA PRO A 36 22.08 -16.34 -9.99
C PRO A 36 20.59 -16.18 -9.64
N LEU A 37 19.98 -15.02 -9.91
CA LEU A 37 18.54 -14.82 -9.70
C LEU A 37 17.70 -15.67 -10.65
N PHE A 38 18.09 -15.81 -11.92
CA PHE A 38 17.38 -16.65 -12.88
C PHE A 38 17.52 -18.14 -12.53
N VAL A 39 18.71 -18.57 -12.09
CA VAL A 39 18.95 -19.94 -11.61
C VAL A 39 18.12 -20.21 -10.36
N THR A 40 18.15 -19.30 -9.38
CA THR A 40 17.34 -19.42 -8.15
C THR A 40 15.86 -19.39 -8.46
N ALA A 41 15.40 -18.49 -9.32
CA ALA A 41 14.01 -18.41 -9.75
C ALA A 41 13.57 -19.67 -10.51
N SER A 42 14.44 -20.23 -11.35
CA SER A 42 14.17 -21.48 -12.08
C SER A 42 14.07 -22.66 -11.12
N ILE A 43 14.98 -22.78 -10.15
CA ILE A 43 14.94 -23.82 -9.11
C ILE A 43 13.68 -23.67 -8.27
N LEU A 44 13.34 -22.46 -7.82
CA LEU A 44 12.11 -22.20 -7.06
C LEU A 44 10.86 -22.47 -7.89
N LEU A 45 10.87 -22.16 -9.20
CA LEU A 45 9.77 -22.43 -10.11
C LEU A 45 9.57 -23.93 -10.29
N ILE A 46 10.65 -24.68 -10.51
CA ILE A 46 10.61 -26.15 -10.60
C ILE A 46 10.16 -26.73 -9.27
N PHE A 47 10.70 -26.27 -8.14
CA PHE A 47 10.34 -26.74 -6.82
C PHE A 47 8.89 -26.44 -6.47
N THR A 48 8.39 -25.25 -6.82
CA THR A 48 6.97 -24.88 -6.67
C THR A 48 6.10 -25.72 -7.59
N GLY A 49 6.52 -25.93 -8.85
CA GLY A 49 5.84 -26.79 -9.80
C GLY A 49 5.73 -28.22 -9.28
N VAL A 50 6.83 -28.80 -8.81
CA VAL A 50 6.87 -30.14 -8.18
C VAL A 50 5.99 -30.17 -6.94
N THR A 51 6.04 -29.17 -6.07
CA THR A 51 5.19 -29.09 -4.87
C THR A 51 3.71 -29.04 -5.25
N VAL A 52 3.35 -28.25 -6.27
CA VAL A 52 1.97 -28.16 -6.78
C VAL A 52 1.54 -29.47 -7.42
N THR A 53 2.40 -30.14 -8.19
CA THR A 53 2.11 -31.45 -8.80
C THR A 53 1.97 -32.54 -7.75
N VAL A 54 2.84 -32.58 -6.73
CA VAL A 54 2.74 -33.55 -5.62
C VAL A 54 1.50 -33.26 -4.77
N ALA A 55 1.22 -31.99 -4.47
CA ALA A 55 0.02 -31.60 -3.74
C ALA A 55 -1.26 -31.90 -4.53
N SER A 56 -1.28 -31.67 -5.84
CA SER A 56 -2.43 -31.95 -6.68
C SER A 56 -2.64 -33.46 -6.88
N LEU A 57 -1.58 -34.23 -7.11
CA LEU A 57 -1.66 -35.68 -7.24
C LEU A 57 -2.03 -36.32 -5.90
N GLY A 58 -1.46 -35.82 -4.80
CA GLY A 58 -1.88 -36.13 -3.44
C GLY A 58 -3.35 -35.81 -3.25
N PHE A 59 -3.83 -34.62 -3.61
CA PHE A 59 -5.24 -34.23 -3.51
C PHE A 59 -6.15 -35.09 -4.37
N ILE A 60 -5.71 -35.55 -5.55
CA ILE A 60 -6.48 -36.44 -6.43
C ILE A 60 -6.57 -37.84 -5.84
N LEU A 61 -5.50 -38.37 -5.23
CA LEU A 61 -5.51 -39.67 -4.54
C LEU A 61 -6.25 -39.61 -3.21
N LEU A 62 -6.12 -38.49 -2.50
CA LEU A 62 -6.81 -38.22 -1.25
C LEU A 62 -8.27 -37.85 -1.52
N MET A 63 -8.65 -37.33 -2.69
CA MET A 63 -10.02 -36.92 -3.03
C MET A 63 -11.05 -38.05 -2.82
N PRO A 64 -10.89 -39.25 -3.41
CA PRO A 64 -11.81 -40.36 -3.15
C PRO A 64 -11.75 -40.81 -1.69
N LEU A 65 -10.58 -40.73 -1.04
CA LEU A 65 -10.42 -41.06 0.39
C LEU A 65 -11.13 -40.05 1.31
N ILE A 66 -11.06 -38.75 1.00
CA ILE A 66 -11.74 -37.64 1.68
C ILE A 66 -13.25 -37.76 1.48
N LEU A 67 -13.69 -38.14 0.27
CA LEU A 67 -15.10 -38.32 -0.07
C LEU A 67 -15.70 -39.58 0.59
N ILE A 68 -14.90 -40.61 0.84
CA ILE A 68 -15.32 -41.82 1.58
C ILE A 68 -15.20 -41.61 3.11
N SER A 69 -14.18 -40.88 3.58
CA SER A 69 -14.02 -40.47 4.98
C SER A 69 -14.77 -39.18 5.34
N SER A 70 -15.85 -38.94 4.57
CA SER A 70 -16.62 -37.70 4.39
C SER A 70 -17.02 -36.88 5.64
N PRO A 71 -17.05 -37.38 6.90
CA PRO A 71 -17.35 -36.49 8.04
C PRO A 71 -16.14 -35.85 8.75
N ILE A 72 -14.92 -36.40 8.63
CA ILE A 72 -13.80 -36.05 9.55
C ILE A 72 -12.75 -35.13 8.96
N TRP A 73 -12.57 -35.11 7.64
CA TRP A 73 -11.59 -34.22 7.00
C TRP A 73 -12.03 -32.78 6.91
N PHE A 74 -13.33 -32.52 6.78
CA PHE A 74 -13.88 -31.17 6.80
C PHE A 74 -13.60 -30.42 8.11
N PRO A 75 -13.84 -31.00 9.32
CA PRO A 75 -13.49 -30.33 10.56
C PRO A 75 -11.98 -30.20 10.74
N VAL A 76 -11.16 -31.18 10.35
CA VAL A 76 -9.69 -31.09 10.45
C VAL A 76 -9.13 -29.98 9.55
N GLY A 77 -9.59 -29.90 8.29
CA GLY A 77 -9.20 -28.84 7.36
C GLY A 77 -9.67 -27.46 7.82
N SER A 78 -10.90 -27.37 8.34
CA SER A 78 -11.43 -26.13 8.93
C SER A 78 -10.60 -25.66 10.12
N VAL A 79 -10.26 -26.57 11.06
CA VAL A 79 -9.40 -26.23 12.20
C VAL A 79 -8.02 -25.77 11.74
N MET A 80 -7.40 -26.42 10.76
CA MET A 80 -6.12 -25.98 10.20
C MET A 80 -6.21 -24.58 9.56
N LEU A 81 -7.27 -24.29 8.81
CA LEU A 81 -7.48 -22.96 8.23
C LEU A 81 -7.72 -21.91 9.30
N ILE A 82 -8.50 -22.22 10.35
CA ILE A 82 -8.74 -21.30 11.47
C ILE A 82 -7.44 -21.05 12.25
N VAL A 83 -6.62 -22.07 12.47
CA VAL A 83 -5.32 -21.92 13.14
C VAL A 83 -4.38 -21.08 12.29
N LEU A 84 -4.31 -21.33 10.98
CA LEU A 84 -3.42 -20.60 10.09
C LEU A 84 -3.88 -19.15 9.89
N ALA A 85 -5.17 -18.93 9.68
CA ALA A 85 -5.78 -17.61 9.59
C ALA A 85 -5.71 -16.87 10.93
N GLY A 86 -5.90 -17.56 12.05
CA GLY A 86 -5.76 -17.01 13.40
C GLY A 86 -4.32 -16.63 13.71
N PHE A 87 -3.33 -17.44 13.30
CA PHE A 87 -1.92 -17.11 13.41
C PHE A 87 -1.53 -15.93 12.52
N PHE A 88 -1.98 -15.91 11.26
CA PHE A 88 -1.76 -14.78 10.35
C PHE A 88 -2.45 -13.50 10.86
N SER A 89 -3.66 -13.63 11.37
CA SER A 89 -4.42 -12.53 11.97
C SER A 89 -3.71 -12.04 13.23
N ALA A 90 -3.29 -12.92 14.14
CA ALA A 90 -2.57 -12.54 15.36
C ALA A 90 -1.20 -11.93 15.04
N CYS A 91 -0.49 -12.44 14.03
CA CYS A 91 0.79 -11.91 13.58
C CYS A 91 0.62 -10.53 12.93
N GLY A 92 -0.32 -10.40 11.99
CA GLY A 92 -0.64 -9.13 11.34
C GLY A 92 -1.19 -8.10 12.34
N PHE A 93 -2.14 -8.49 13.17
CA PHE A 93 -2.75 -7.66 14.20
C PHE A 93 -1.75 -7.29 15.30
N GLY A 94 -0.82 -8.18 15.65
CA GLY A 94 0.28 -7.89 16.57
C GLY A 94 1.19 -6.80 16.01
N VAL A 95 1.62 -6.93 14.75
CA VAL A 95 2.43 -5.91 14.07
C VAL A 95 1.67 -4.59 13.94
N LEU A 96 0.40 -4.61 13.55
CA LEU A 96 -0.44 -3.41 13.46
C LEU A 96 -0.65 -2.75 14.83
N SER A 97 -0.87 -3.54 15.88
CA SER A 97 -1.06 -3.03 17.25
C SER A 97 0.23 -2.41 17.77
N VAL A 98 1.36 -3.11 17.66
CA VAL A 98 2.67 -2.58 18.07
C VAL A 98 3.07 -1.38 17.23
N ALA A 99 2.81 -1.38 15.93
CA ALA A 99 3.05 -0.23 15.07
C ALA A 99 2.17 0.96 15.47
N GLY A 100 0.88 0.75 15.77
CA GLY A 100 -0.04 1.78 16.24
C GLY A 100 0.37 2.35 17.60
N LEU A 101 0.72 1.49 18.56
CA LEU A 101 1.25 1.87 19.87
C LEU A 101 2.57 2.63 19.74
N CYS A 102 3.48 2.19 18.89
CA CYS A 102 4.73 2.87 18.61
C CYS A 102 4.49 4.23 17.94
N TRP A 103 3.54 4.31 17.01
CA TRP A 103 3.13 5.53 16.33
C TRP A 103 2.53 6.55 17.31
N ILE A 104 1.62 6.13 18.18
CA ILE A 104 1.00 7.00 19.20
C ILE A 104 2.04 7.47 20.23
N TYR A 105 2.91 6.57 20.71
CA TYR A 105 3.96 6.89 21.67
C TYR A 105 4.96 7.90 21.08
N ARG A 106 5.28 7.73 19.80
CA ARG A 106 6.19 8.63 19.08
C ARG A 106 5.56 9.99 18.79
N TYR A 107 4.25 10.02 18.49
CA TYR A 107 3.47 11.25 18.38
C TYR A 107 3.47 12.03 19.69
N PHE A 108 3.21 11.38 20.84
CA PHE A 108 3.27 12.02 22.16
C PHE A 108 4.67 12.53 22.53
N ARG A 109 5.73 11.86 22.09
CA ARG A 109 7.11 12.33 22.25
C ARG A 109 7.50 13.49 21.32
N GLY A 110 6.57 14.03 20.54
CA GLY A 110 6.80 15.16 19.63
C GLY A 110 7.54 14.79 18.34
N MET A 111 7.79 13.51 18.11
CA MET A 111 8.35 13.00 16.86
C MET A 111 7.19 12.72 15.90
N HIS A 112 6.78 13.73 15.13
CA HIS A 112 5.73 13.61 14.10
C HIS A 112 5.98 12.39 13.20
N PRO A 113 5.24 11.30 13.37
CA PRO A 113 5.46 10.09 12.58
C PRO A 113 4.95 10.31 11.15
N PRO A 114 5.57 9.67 10.14
CA PRO A 114 5.18 9.83 8.74
C PRO A 114 3.71 9.46 8.58
N GLY A 115 2.89 10.42 8.18
CA GLY A 115 1.43 10.27 8.09
C GLY A 115 0.63 10.84 9.26
N SER A 116 1.21 11.58 10.21
CA SER A 116 0.39 12.42 11.11
C SER A 116 -0.38 13.47 10.34
N ASP A 117 0.22 14.06 9.30
CA ASP A 117 -0.37 15.14 8.51
C ASP A 117 -1.70 14.76 7.87
N ARG A 118 -1.87 13.49 7.45
CA ARG A 118 -3.15 12.99 6.89
C ARG A 118 -4.22 12.83 7.96
N VAL A 119 -3.83 12.49 9.19
CA VAL A 119 -4.74 12.40 10.34
C VAL A 119 -5.12 13.80 10.80
N ASP A 120 -4.15 14.70 10.90
CA ASP A 120 -4.35 16.10 11.28
C ASP A 120 -5.18 16.85 10.21
N TYR A 121 -5.00 16.54 8.92
CA TYR A 121 -5.82 17.06 7.82
C TYR A 121 -7.26 16.53 7.84
N ALA A 122 -7.45 15.24 8.10
CA ALA A 122 -8.80 14.68 8.25
C ALA A 122 -9.51 15.30 9.46
N ARG A 123 -8.78 15.46 10.57
CA ARG A 123 -9.27 16.06 11.81
C ARG A 123 -9.63 17.53 11.58
N SER A 124 -8.77 18.32 10.94
CA SER A 124 -9.04 19.74 10.65
C SER A 124 -10.26 19.90 9.75
N ARG A 125 -10.48 19.02 8.77
CA ARG A 125 -11.67 19.07 7.91
C ARG A 125 -12.97 18.74 8.67
N ILE A 126 -12.91 17.84 9.64
CA ILE A 126 -14.06 17.55 10.52
C ILE A 126 -14.32 18.72 11.47
N TYR A 127 -13.27 19.30 12.06
CA TYR A 127 -13.40 20.48 12.91
C TYR A 127 -13.98 21.68 12.17
N ASP A 128 -13.50 21.96 10.96
CA ASP A 128 -13.98 23.07 10.14
C ASP A 128 -15.48 22.92 9.81
N THR A 129 -15.91 21.69 9.49
CA THR A 129 -17.34 21.40 9.26
C THR A 129 -18.16 21.59 10.53
N ALA A 130 -17.64 21.14 11.67
CA ALA A 130 -18.33 21.24 12.95
C ALA A 130 -18.42 22.68 13.46
N SER A 131 -17.37 23.50 13.27
CA SER A 131 -17.40 24.93 13.63
C SER A 131 -18.39 25.69 12.75
N HIS A 132 -18.40 25.42 11.43
CA HIS A 132 -19.30 26.12 10.52
C HIS A 132 -20.77 25.88 10.84
N VAL A 133 -21.14 24.63 11.18
CA VAL A 133 -22.52 24.29 11.58
C VAL A 133 -22.87 24.90 12.94
N LYS A 134 -21.93 24.89 13.90
CA LYS A 134 -22.14 25.50 15.21
C LYS A 134 -22.39 27.00 15.10
N ASP A 135 -21.56 27.70 14.32
CA ASP A 135 -21.68 29.15 14.14
C ASP A 135 -22.99 29.50 13.43
N TYR A 136 -23.39 28.72 12.41
CA TYR A 136 -24.68 28.90 11.73
C TYR A 136 -25.88 28.71 12.68
N ALA A 137 -25.83 27.70 13.55
CA ALA A 137 -26.90 27.45 14.53
C ALA A 137 -26.98 28.53 15.62
N ILE A 138 -25.82 29.04 16.08
CA ILE A 138 -25.77 30.13 17.07
C ILE A 138 -26.29 31.44 16.45
N GLU A 139 -25.90 31.77 15.22
CA GLU A 139 -26.36 32.97 14.52
C GLU A 139 -27.88 32.93 14.28
N TYR A 140 -28.40 31.79 13.83
CA TYR A 140 -29.84 31.62 13.61
C TYR A 140 -30.63 31.62 14.93
N GLY A 141 -30.10 31.00 15.98
CA GLY A 141 -30.69 31.04 17.32
C GLY A 141 -30.76 32.46 17.89
N GLY A 142 -29.70 33.26 17.70
CA GLY A 142 -29.65 34.67 18.07
C GLY A 142 -30.67 35.51 17.31
N TYR A 143 -30.87 35.25 16.01
CA TYR A 143 -31.89 35.92 15.20
C TYR A 143 -33.32 35.59 15.63
N LEU A 144 -33.61 34.31 15.92
CA LEU A 144 -34.93 33.92 16.41
C LEU A 144 -35.19 34.51 17.80
N GLN A 145 -34.18 34.54 18.68
CA GLN A 145 -34.28 35.16 19.99
C GLN A 145 -34.49 36.68 19.89
N SER A 146 -33.81 37.36 18.96
CA SER A 146 -34.02 38.79 18.74
C SER A 146 -35.43 39.05 18.19
N LYS A 147 -35.93 38.23 17.25
CA LYS A 147 -37.29 38.33 16.72
C LYS A 147 -38.38 38.14 17.78
N VAL A 148 -38.19 37.22 18.72
CA VAL A 148 -39.13 37.03 19.85
C VAL A 148 -39.07 38.21 20.82
N LYS A 149 -37.87 38.76 21.05
CA LYS A 149 -37.68 39.93 21.92
C LYS A 149 -38.25 41.22 21.29
N ASP A 150 -38.18 41.36 19.97
CA ASP A 150 -38.77 42.46 19.21
C ASP A 150 -40.28 42.32 18.97
N ALA A 151 -40.84 41.10 19.12
CA ALA A 151 -42.28 40.85 19.10
C ALA A 151 -42.94 40.99 20.49
N ALA A 152 -42.14 41.06 21.55
CA ALA A 152 -42.57 41.41 22.90
C ALA A 152 -41.92 42.71 23.43
N PRO A 153 -41.89 43.84 22.68
CA PRO A 153 -41.37 45.08 23.22
C PRO A 153 -42.49 45.76 24.01
N GLY A 154 -42.43 45.62 25.33
CA GLY A 154 -43.19 46.43 26.28
C GLY A 154 -44.60 45.91 26.57
N ALA A 155 -44.71 45.17 27.68
CA ALA A 155 -45.82 45.35 28.61
C ALA A 155 -45.34 46.27 29.74
#